data_AF-A0A662HVB4-F1
#
_entry.id   AF-A0A662HVB4-F1
#
_cell.length_a   1.000
_cell.length_b   1.000
_cell.length_c   1.000
_cell.angle_alpha   90.00
_cell.angle_beta   90.00
_cell.angle_gamma   90.00
#
_symmetry.space_group_name_H-M   'P 1'
#
loop_
_entity.id
_entity.type
_entity.pdbx_description
1 polymer ?
#
loop_
_entity_poly.entity_id
_entity_poly.type
_entity_poly.pdbx_seq_one_letter_code
_entity_poly.pdbx_strand_id
1 'polypeptide(L)'
;MSWTLLDKCCEKCTHSLDNPCPDYIECRVNGPLCHSDEKCKELRKKRLEEIQYGAEGAKIKIPLSSCTLASGAENIYEAVKDYVEKNGLKISISISGCFGLDFLDPWIEFAAKGMPTAIYANVKPKDIPRLIKEYFEEHDVSSAYALKNKTGKAKGEDKVPLLDELDVWKKQYRWVSRNCGVVNPESLEEYIAAGGYRGLSRSLKMSPEQVIDEILKSGLRGRGGAGFPTGIKWRITREQKDTPKYVVANADEGDPGAFMNRLRAESDPFRII
;
A
#
# COMPACT_ATOMS: atom_id res chain seq x y z
N MET A 1 11.47 -21.42 -3.07
CA MET A 1 10.54 -20.26 -3.03
C MET A 1 10.14 -20.05 -1.59
N SER A 2 10.23 -18.83 -1.08
CA SER A 2 9.71 -18.49 0.25
C SER A 2 8.18 -18.51 0.23
N TRP A 3 7.55 -18.99 1.30
CA TRP A 3 6.10 -18.96 1.48
C TRP A 3 5.55 -17.52 1.44
N THR A 4 4.39 -17.33 0.82
CA THR A 4 3.70 -16.03 0.66
C THR A 4 2.31 -16.07 1.29
N LEU A 5 1.70 -14.91 1.51
CA LEU A 5 0.29 -14.84 1.93
C LEU A 5 -0.68 -15.50 0.95
N LEU A 6 -0.27 -15.66 -0.32
CA LEU A 6 -1.11 -16.27 -1.36
C LEU A 6 -1.19 -17.79 -1.22
N ASP A 7 -0.15 -18.39 -0.66
CA ASP A 7 -0.01 -19.84 -0.52
C ASP A 7 -0.98 -20.42 0.53
N LYS A 8 -1.22 -21.73 0.44
CA LYS A 8 -1.84 -22.47 1.54
C LYS A 8 -0.94 -22.37 2.77
N CYS A 9 -1.51 -22.11 3.94
CA CYS A 9 -0.73 -22.14 5.18
C CYS A 9 -0.36 -23.58 5.60
N CYS A 10 -1.17 -24.58 5.22
CA CYS A 10 -0.95 -26.00 5.46
C CYS A 10 -1.93 -26.84 4.62
N GLU A 11 -1.84 -28.17 4.72
CA GLU A 11 -2.72 -29.13 4.03
C GLU A 11 -4.19 -29.03 4.46
N LYS A 12 -4.47 -28.55 5.69
CA LYS A 12 -5.84 -28.32 6.18
C LYS A 12 -6.54 -27.14 5.49
N CYS A 13 -5.82 -26.34 4.69
CA CYS A 13 -6.40 -25.25 3.94
C CYS A 13 -7.18 -25.78 2.73
N THR A 14 -8.50 -25.56 2.75
CA THR A 14 -9.45 -26.06 1.74
C THR A 14 -9.46 -25.25 0.44
N HIS A 15 -8.85 -24.07 0.43
CA HIS A 15 -8.81 -23.20 -0.75
C HIS A 15 -8.07 -23.86 -1.91
N SER A 16 -8.66 -23.89 -3.09
CA SER A 16 -7.96 -24.15 -4.35
C SER A 16 -8.52 -23.26 -5.45
N LEU A 17 -7.93 -23.32 -6.65
CA LEU A 17 -8.50 -22.66 -7.83
C LEU A 17 -9.85 -23.27 -8.21
N ASP A 18 -9.99 -24.60 -8.08
CA ASP A 18 -11.25 -25.31 -8.35
C ASP A 18 -12.30 -25.11 -7.23
N ASN A 19 -11.85 -24.81 -6.02
CA ASN A 19 -12.70 -24.58 -4.85
C ASN A 19 -12.24 -23.33 -4.09
N PRO A 20 -12.50 -22.12 -4.63
CA PRO A 20 -12.04 -20.88 -4.02
C PRO A 20 -12.72 -20.64 -2.68
N CYS A 21 -11.94 -20.27 -1.66
CA CYS A 21 -12.49 -20.04 -0.33
C CYS A 21 -13.19 -18.67 -0.30
N PRO A 22 -14.45 -18.59 0.15
CA PRO A 22 -15.19 -17.33 0.19
C PRO A 22 -14.59 -16.30 1.16
N ASP A 23 -13.80 -16.77 2.14
CA ASP A 23 -13.15 -15.94 3.15
C ASP A 23 -11.63 -15.83 2.91
N TYR A 24 -11.16 -16.12 1.69
CA TYR A 24 -9.73 -16.14 1.34
C TYR A 24 -9.00 -14.87 1.79
N ILE A 25 -9.54 -13.69 1.42
CA ILE A 25 -8.91 -12.39 1.74
C ILE A 25 -8.84 -12.17 3.25
N GLU A 26 -9.95 -12.38 3.96
CA GLU A 26 -9.98 -12.09 5.40
C GLU A 26 -9.16 -13.09 6.22
N CYS A 27 -9.11 -14.32 5.75
CA CYS A 27 -8.20 -15.33 6.25
C CYS A 27 -6.75 -14.81 6.16
N ARG A 28 -6.30 -14.27 5.02
CA ARG A 28 -4.87 -13.88 4.83
C ARG A 28 -4.41 -12.82 5.83
N VAL A 29 -5.31 -11.95 6.26
CA VAL A 29 -4.99 -10.86 7.19
C VAL A 29 -5.22 -11.25 8.66
N ASN A 30 -6.30 -11.97 8.98
CA ASN A 30 -6.73 -12.19 10.36
C ASN A 30 -6.50 -13.61 10.91
N GLY A 31 -5.93 -14.52 10.11
CA GLY A 31 -5.55 -15.86 10.55
C GLY A 31 -6.19 -16.97 9.70
N PRO A 32 -5.77 -18.24 9.85
CA PRO A 32 -6.56 -19.32 9.26
C PRO A 32 -7.98 -19.30 9.86
N LEU A 33 -9.00 -19.03 9.04
CA LEU A 33 -10.41 -19.06 9.46
C LEU A 33 -11.03 -20.46 9.39
N CYS A 34 -10.39 -21.38 8.65
CA CYS A 34 -10.87 -22.74 8.44
C CYS A 34 -10.40 -23.74 9.51
N HIS A 35 -9.45 -23.37 10.37
CA HIS A 35 -8.90 -24.24 11.42
C HIS A 35 -8.14 -23.42 12.48
N SER A 36 -7.88 -24.01 13.65
CA SER A 36 -7.27 -23.34 14.82
C SER A 36 -5.79 -23.68 15.04
N ASP A 37 -5.03 -23.94 13.98
CA ASP A 37 -3.62 -24.35 14.06
C ASP A 37 -2.71 -23.15 14.38
N GLU A 38 -2.07 -23.17 15.54
CA GLU A 38 -1.22 -22.07 16.01
C GLU A 38 -0.02 -21.84 15.10
N LYS A 39 0.56 -22.88 14.49
CA LYS A 39 1.68 -22.72 13.55
C LYS A 39 1.27 -21.90 12.33
N CYS A 40 0.04 -22.06 11.87
CA CYS A 40 -0.50 -21.31 10.74
C CYS A 40 -0.78 -19.84 11.10
N LYS A 41 -1.18 -19.57 12.34
CA LYS A 41 -1.34 -18.20 12.87
C LYS A 41 0.02 -17.49 12.96
N GLU A 42 1.01 -18.16 13.54
CA GLU A 42 2.37 -17.66 13.66
C GLU A 42 3.01 -17.42 12.29
N LEU A 43 2.83 -18.35 11.33
CA LEU A 43 3.33 -18.20 9.97
C LEU A 43 2.82 -16.93 9.27
N ARG A 44 1.50 -16.67 9.36
CA ARG A 44 0.88 -15.46 8.79
C ARG A 44 1.36 -14.20 9.50
N LYS A 45 1.36 -14.22 10.83
CA LYS A 45 1.84 -13.10 11.64
C LYS A 45 3.29 -12.75 11.27
N LYS A 46 4.16 -13.76 11.18
CA LYS A 46 5.55 -13.58 10.77
C LYS A 46 5.63 -12.95 9.38
N ARG A 47 4.87 -13.44 8.40
CA ARG A 47 4.88 -12.87 7.04
C ARG A 47 4.38 -11.43 6.99
N LEU A 48 3.34 -11.09 7.77
CA LEU A 48 2.88 -9.71 7.90
C LEU A 48 3.94 -8.81 8.54
N GLU A 49 4.68 -9.31 9.54
CA GLU A 49 5.84 -8.61 10.11
C GLU A 49 6.96 -8.44 9.07
N GLU A 50 7.25 -9.46 8.25
CA GLU A 50 8.25 -9.37 7.16
C GLU A 50 7.84 -8.36 6.07
N ILE A 51 6.54 -8.29 5.74
CA ILE A 51 6.00 -7.28 4.82
C ILE A 51 6.21 -5.88 5.41
N GLN A 52 5.96 -5.70 6.71
CA GLN A 52 6.06 -4.38 7.35
C GLN A 52 7.51 -3.95 7.60
N TYR A 53 8.34 -4.85 8.13
CA TYR A 53 9.67 -4.53 8.67
C TYR A 53 10.82 -5.18 7.90
N GLY A 54 10.56 -5.96 6.85
CA GLY A 54 11.58 -6.71 6.13
C GLY A 54 11.92 -8.04 6.81
N ALA A 55 12.60 -8.93 6.07
CA ALA A 55 12.89 -10.29 6.52
C ALA A 55 13.73 -10.35 7.81
N GLU A 56 14.62 -9.38 7.98
CA GLU A 56 15.55 -9.26 9.11
C GLU A 56 15.08 -8.21 10.13
N GLY A 57 13.84 -7.73 10.00
CA GLY A 57 13.26 -6.73 10.90
C GLY A 57 13.77 -5.29 10.69
N ALA A 58 14.48 -5.03 9.58
CA ALA A 58 14.83 -3.71 9.07
C ALA A 58 14.46 -3.57 7.59
N LYS A 59 13.75 -2.49 7.23
CA LYS A 59 13.28 -2.19 5.87
C LYS A 59 13.45 -0.71 5.53
N ILE A 60 13.89 -0.47 4.31
CA ILE A 60 13.92 0.84 3.67
C ILE A 60 12.98 0.79 2.46
N LYS A 61 12.13 1.81 2.34
CA LYS A 61 11.14 1.94 1.26
C LYS A 61 11.36 3.25 0.52
N ILE A 62 11.56 3.16 -0.80
CA ILE A 62 11.77 4.30 -1.69
C ILE A 62 10.59 4.41 -2.65
N PRO A 63 9.89 5.55 -2.76
CA PRO A 63 8.83 5.73 -3.73
C PRO A 63 9.39 5.77 -5.15
N LEU A 64 8.97 4.86 -6.02
CA LEU A 64 9.32 4.85 -7.44
C LEU A 64 8.04 4.99 -8.27
N SER A 65 7.62 6.22 -8.49
CA SER A 65 6.53 6.62 -9.38
C SER A 65 7.05 7.71 -10.33
N SER A 66 6.35 8.02 -11.42
CA SER A 66 6.88 8.93 -12.43
C SER A 66 7.26 10.33 -11.87
N CYS A 67 6.51 10.85 -10.89
CA CYS A 67 6.85 12.12 -10.23
C CYS A 67 8.08 12.01 -9.31
N THR A 68 8.23 10.92 -8.56
CA THR A 68 9.39 10.75 -7.66
C THR A 68 10.66 10.45 -8.47
N LEU A 69 10.54 9.71 -9.57
CA LEU A 69 11.62 9.48 -10.53
C LEU A 69 12.09 10.80 -11.15
N ALA A 70 11.15 11.67 -11.57
CA ALA A 70 11.47 13.00 -12.09
C ALA A 70 12.23 13.87 -11.06
N SER A 71 11.96 13.69 -9.76
CA SER A 71 12.66 14.36 -8.66
C SER A 71 13.99 13.69 -8.25
N GLY A 72 14.35 12.56 -8.88
CA GLY A 72 15.63 11.87 -8.66
C GLY A 72 15.60 10.70 -7.67
N ALA A 73 14.43 10.10 -7.41
CA ALA A 73 14.31 8.95 -6.50
C ALA A 73 15.12 7.71 -6.93
N GLU A 74 15.39 7.54 -8.23
CA GLU A 74 16.26 6.46 -8.73
C GLU A 74 17.69 6.57 -8.18
N ASN A 75 18.24 7.78 -8.12
CA ASN A 75 19.57 8.01 -7.53
C ASN A 75 19.59 7.69 -6.03
N ILE A 76 18.46 7.89 -5.34
CA ILE A 76 18.30 7.53 -3.93
C ILE A 76 18.25 6.01 -3.77
N TYR A 77 17.49 5.33 -4.62
CA TYR A 77 17.39 3.87 -4.62
C TYR A 77 18.77 3.22 -4.82
N GLU A 78 19.51 3.62 -5.84
CA GLU A 78 20.85 3.08 -6.11
C GLU A 78 21.83 3.41 -4.97
N ALA A 79 21.80 4.64 -4.43
CA ALA A 79 22.67 5.00 -3.30
C ALA A 79 22.39 4.17 -2.04
N VAL A 80 21.12 3.86 -1.75
CA VAL A 80 20.74 2.97 -0.65
C VAL A 80 21.23 1.55 -0.90
N LYS A 81 20.98 1.03 -2.11
CA LYS A 81 21.39 -0.31 -2.51
C LYS A 81 22.90 -0.50 -2.39
N ASP A 82 23.67 0.40 -3.00
CA ASP A 82 25.13 0.39 -2.94
C ASP A 82 25.64 0.44 -1.50
N TYR A 83 25.06 1.30 -0.66
CA TYR A 83 25.48 1.44 0.73
C TYR A 83 25.18 0.19 1.55
N VAL A 84 23.98 -0.39 1.39
CA VAL A 84 23.56 -1.62 2.11
C VAL A 84 24.44 -2.80 1.69
N GLU A 85 24.67 -2.99 0.38
CA GLU A 85 25.50 -4.08 -0.16
C GLU A 85 26.96 -3.94 0.26
N LYS A 86 27.57 -2.75 0.08
CA LYS A 86 28.98 -2.50 0.40
C LYS A 86 29.31 -2.70 1.88
N ASN A 87 28.37 -2.40 2.77
CA ASN A 87 28.54 -2.55 4.22
C ASN A 87 27.96 -3.87 4.75
N GLY A 88 27.44 -4.75 3.89
CA GLY A 88 26.88 -6.05 4.30
C GLY A 88 25.69 -5.95 5.25
N LEU A 89 24.93 -4.86 5.18
CA LEU A 89 23.82 -4.59 6.10
C LEU A 89 22.64 -5.52 5.83
N LYS A 90 22.02 -6.02 6.89
CA LYS A 90 20.84 -6.89 6.83
C LYS A 90 19.56 -6.06 6.79
N ILE A 91 19.41 -5.24 5.75
CA ILE A 91 18.27 -4.32 5.56
C ILE A 91 17.56 -4.69 4.27
N SER A 92 16.25 -4.91 4.34
CA SER A 92 15.41 -5.13 3.15
C SER A 92 15.18 -3.82 2.42
N ILE A 93 15.44 -3.78 1.11
CA ILE A 93 15.14 -2.64 0.26
C ILE A 93 13.85 -2.95 -0.52
N SER A 94 12.96 -1.98 -0.61
CA SER A 94 11.68 -2.12 -1.29
C SER A 94 11.25 -0.80 -1.90
N ILE A 95 10.26 -0.87 -2.77
CA ILE A 95 9.67 0.31 -3.41
C ILE A 95 8.26 0.56 -2.88
N SER A 96 7.77 1.77 -3.05
CA SER A 96 6.36 2.11 -2.89
C SER A 96 5.86 3.00 -4.03
N GLY A 97 4.55 3.23 -4.07
CA GLY A 97 4.01 4.35 -4.83
C GLY A 97 4.35 5.71 -4.21
N CYS A 98 3.82 6.79 -4.81
CA CYS A 98 3.91 8.14 -4.28
C CYS A 98 2.80 8.43 -3.25
N PHE A 99 3.05 9.30 -2.27
CA PHE A 99 2.03 9.81 -1.35
C PHE A 99 1.00 10.74 -2.02
N GLY A 100 1.39 11.38 -3.14
CA GLY A 100 0.71 12.55 -3.69
C GLY A 100 1.11 13.86 -2.99
N LEU A 101 2.23 13.86 -2.27
CA LEU A 101 2.85 15.03 -1.63
C LEU A 101 4.18 15.34 -2.31
N ASP A 102 4.13 15.65 -3.60
CA ASP A 102 5.32 15.73 -4.46
C ASP A 102 6.35 16.78 -3.99
N PHE A 103 5.97 17.72 -3.13
CA PHE A 103 6.91 18.68 -2.50
C PHE A 103 7.86 18.04 -1.47
N LEU A 104 7.62 16.78 -1.06
CA LEU A 104 8.50 16.02 -0.18
C LEU A 104 9.57 15.25 -0.96
N ASP A 105 9.42 15.12 -2.28
CA ASP A 105 10.27 14.27 -3.10
C ASP A 105 11.70 14.83 -3.25
N PRO A 106 12.72 13.95 -3.30
CA PRO A 106 12.65 12.51 -2.98
C PRO A 106 12.49 12.30 -1.47
N TRP A 107 11.52 11.48 -1.08
CA TRP A 107 11.39 11.00 0.30
C TRP A 107 11.76 9.52 0.42
N ILE A 108 12.06 9.08 1.63
CA ILE A 108 12.39 7.70 1.97
C ILE A 108 11.76 7.33 3.31
N GLU A 109 11.33 6.09 3.46
CA GLU A 109 10.75 5.56 4.69
C GLU A 109 11.63 4.47 5.27
N PHE A 110 11.96 4.60 6.56
CA PHE A 110 12.66 3.59 7.32
C PHE A 110 11.72 2.94 8.33
N ALA A 111 11.75 1.62 8.41
CA ALA A 111 10.97 0.83 9.35
C ALA A 111 11.85 -0.25 9.97
N ALA A 112 11.76 -0.43 11.29
CA ALA A 112 12.42 -1.53 11.98
C ALA A 112 11.57 -2.01 13.15
N LYS A 113 11.69 -3.29 13.51
CA LYS A 113 10.91 -3.87 14.61
C LYS A 113 11.22 -3.16 15.92
N GLY A 114 10.19 -2.57 16.55
CA GLY A 114 10.33 -1.82 17.81
C GLY A 114 10.73 -0.35 17.67
N MET A 115 11.00 0.12 16.44
CA MET A 115 11.26 1.52 16.12
C MET A 115 10.02 2.19 15.51
N PRO A 116 9.85 3.51 15.66
CA PRO A 116 8.82 4.24 14.92
C PRO A 116 9.17 4.25 13.44
N THR A 117 8.18 4.06 12.55
CA THR A 117 8.41 4.22 11.11
C THR A 117 8.63 5.69 10.79
N ALA A 118 9.81 6.02 10.26
CA ALA A 118 10.25 7.39 10.02
C ALA A 118 10.29 7.71 8.53
N ILE A 119 9.82 8.90 8.17
CA ILE A 119 9.87 9.45 6.81
C ILE A 119 10.88 10.59 6.80
N TYR A 120 11.82 10.55 5.85
CA TYR A 120 12.74 11.64 5.56
C TYR A 120 12.41 12.22 4.19
N ALA A 121 12.34 13.55 4.09
CA ALA A 121 11.97 14.27 2.87
C ALA A 121 13.16 15.03 2.29
N ASN A 122 13.10 15.40 1.01
CA ASN A 122 14.15 16.14 0.29
C ASN A 122 15.54 15.48 0.40
N VAL A 123 15.59 14.15 0.39
CA VAL A 123 16.80 13.36 0.62
C VAL A 123 17.72 13.42 -0.59
N LYS A 124 19.03 13.53 -0.35
CA LYS A 124 20.06 13.46 -1.38
C LYS A 124 20.88 12.17 -1.21
N PRO A 125 21.52 11.65 -2.28
CA PRO A 125 22.37 10.45 -2.18
C PRO A 125 23.44 10.52 -1.07
N LYS A 126 24.02 11.71 -0.85
CA LYS A 126 25.03 11.96 0.19
C LYS A 126 24.50 11.83 1.62
N ASP A 127 23.18 11.89 1.83
CA ASP A 127 22.56 11.82 3.16
C ASP A 127 22.38 10.36 3.62
N ILE A 128 22.39 9.40 2.69
CA ILE A 128 22.09 7.98 2.96
C ILE A 128 22.97 7.36 4.06
N PRO A 129 24.31 7.51 4.05
CA PRO A 129 25.14 6.96 5.12
C PRO A 129 24.74 7.48 6.51
N ARG A 130 24.48 8.79 6.60
CA ARG A 130 24.09 9.45 7.84
C ARG A 130 22.72 8.96 8.31
N LEU A 131 21.72 8.95 7.43
CA LEU A 131 20.36 8.55 7.79
C LEU A 131 20.30 7.10 8.26
N ILE A 132 20.98 6.18 7.55
CA ILE A 132 21.00 4.75 7.94
C ILE A 132 21.63 4.59 9.31
N LYS A 133 22.75 5.27 9.57
CA LYS A 133 23.43 5.26 10.87
C LYS A 133 22.53 5.80 12.00
N GLU A 134 21.95 6.99 11.80
CA GLU A 134 21.06 7.63 12.77
C GLU A 134 19.90 6.70 13.16
N TYR A 135 19.21 6.13 12.18
CA TYR A 135 18.01 5.34 12.43
C TYR A 135 18.29 3.90 12.91
N PHE A 136 19.15 3.16 12.20
CA PHE A 136 19.33 1.72 12.44
C PHE A 136 20.37 1.40 13.50
N GLU A 137 21.34 2.29 13.76
CA GLU A 137 22.40 2.07 14.76
C GLU A 137 22.21 2.93 16.01
N GLU A 138 21.92 4.23 15.84
CA GLU A 138 21.82 5.18 16.96
C GLU A 138 20.39 5.29 17.53
N HIS A 139 19.41 4.64 16.88
CA HIS A 139 17.99 4.70 17.22
C HIS A 139 17.47 6.14 17.37
N ASP A 140 17.95 7.05 16.52
CA ASP A 140 17.62 8.47 16.51
C ASP A 140 16.75 8.81 15.30
N VAL A 141 15.58 9.39 15.57
CA VAL A 141 14.65 9.87 14.55
C VAL A 141 14.52 11.38 14.52
N SER A 142 15.35 12.12 15.25
CA SER A 142 15.26 13.58 15.38
C SER A 142 15.33 14.32 14.04
N SER A 143 15.95 13.73 13.02
CA SER A 143 16.09 14.33 11.68
C SER A 143 14.96 13.94 10.71
N ALA A 144 14.01 13.10 11.16
CA ALA A 144 12.85 12.71 10.36
C ALA A 144 11.91 13.88 10.12
N TYR A 145 11.31 13.91 8.93
CA TYR A 145 10.26 14.87 8.58
C TYR A 145 8.97 14.58 9.33
N ALA A 146 8.60 13.30 9.41
CA ALA A 146 7.41 12.82 10.13
C ALA A 146 7.56 11.36 10.53
N LEU A 147 6.80 10.94 11.53
CA LEU A 147 6.67 9.53 11.94
C LEU A 147 5.29 9.00 11.57
N LYS A 148 5.16 7.73 11.18
CA LYS A 148 3.83 7.09 11.00
C LYS A 148 3.24 6.60 12.32
N ASN A 149 4.07 6.35 13.32
CA ASN A 149 3.68 5.88 14.64
C ASN A 149 4.72 6.28 15.67
N LYS A 150 4.31 6.26 16.95
CA LYS A 150 5.19 6.45 18.11
C LYS A 150 5.37 5.11 18.84
N THR A 151 6.59 4.79 19.26
CA THR A 151 6.92 3.63 20.09
C THR A 151 7.42 4.01 21.49
N GLY A 152 7.83 5.27 21.69
CA GLY A 152 8.45 5.77 22.92
C GLY A 152 9.85 5.21 23.18
N LYS A 153 10.50 4.66 22.15
CA LYS A 153 11.79 3.96 22.28
C LYS A 153 12.92 4.63 21.51
N ALA A 154 12.61 5.49 20.54
CA ALA A 154 13.61 6.18 19.74
C ALA A 154 13.94 7.55 20.33
N LYS A 155 15.19 7.98 20.16
CA LYS A 155 15.62 9.33 20.50
C LYS A 155 14.98 10.34 19.52
N GLY A 156 14.50 11.46 20.07
CA GLY A 156 13.91 12.56 19.28
C GLY A 156 12.46 12.37 18.87
N GLU A 157 11.84 11.24 19.24
CA GLU A 157 10.47 10.89 18.86
C GLU A 157 9.41 11.91 19.36
N ASP A 158 9.69 12.57 20.48
CA ASP A 158 8.88 13.64 21.07
C ASP A 158 8.89 14.94 20.24
N LYS A 159 9.93 15.14 19.43
CA LYS A 159 10.14 16.36 18.64
C LYS A 159 9.65 16.25 17.20
N VAL A 160 9.39 15.04 16.73
CA VAL A 160 8.91 14.79 15.36
C VAL A 160 7.39 14.61 15.37
N PRO A 161 6.65 15.33 14.51
CA PRO A 161 5.21 15.16 14.40
C PRO A 161 4.86 13.80 13.78
N LEU A 162 3.67 13.30 14.10
CA LEU A 162 3.09 12.22 13.31
C LEU A 162 2.70 12.74 11.92
N LEU A 163 2.78 11.88 10.91
CA LEU A 163 2.34 12.18 9.55
C LEU A 163 0.87 12.66 9.55
N ASP A 164 0.03 12.01 10.35
CA ASP A 164 -1.40 12.35 10.51
C ASP A 164 -1.64 13.66 11.30
N GLU A 165 -0.62 14.23 11.94
CA GLU A 165 -0.70 15.53 12.63
C GLU A 165 -0.35 16.72 11.72
N LEU A 166 0.31 16.45 10.57
CA LEU A 166 0.69 17.49 9.63
C LEU A 166 -0.54 18.14 9.00
N ASP A 167 -0.52 19.46 8.83
CA ASP A 167 -1.65 20.21 8.25
C ASP A 167 -2.05 19.73 6.85
N VAL A 168 -1.06 19.35 6.05
CA VAL A 168 -1.25 18.81 4.71
C VAL A 168 -1.97 17.46 4.73
N TRP A 169 -1.92 16.71 5.83
CA TRP A 169 -2.45 15.35 5.92
C TRP A 169 -3.74 15.28 6.74
N LYS A 170 -3.77 15.91 7.92
CA LYS A 170 -4.85 15.80 8.91
C LYS A 170 -6.22 16.28 8.42
N LYS A 171 -6.23 17.09 7.37
CA LYS A 171 -7.46 17.63 6.74
C LYS A 171 -7.97 16.77 5.57
N GLN A 172 -7.30 15.65 5.27
CA GLN A 172 -7.67 14.79 4.15
C GLN A 172 -8.51 13.58 4.60
N TYR A 173 -9.49 13.20 3.78
CA TYR A 173 -10.14 11.90 3.84
C TYR A 173 -9.65 11.01 2.69
N ARG A 174 -8.57 10.26 2.92
CA ARG A 174 -7.89 9.47 1.89
C ARG A 174 -8.60 8.14 1.58
N TRP A 175 -9.88 8.16 1.18
CA TRP A 175 -10.62 6.91 0.90
C TRP A 175 -10.08 6.14 -0.31
N VAL A 176 -9.82 6.87 -1.40
CA VAL A 176 -9.37 6.30 -2.68
C VAL A 176 -7.86 6.13 -2.73
N SER A 177 -7.11 7.06 -2.12
CA SER A 177 -5.64 7.10 -2.13
C SER A 177 -4.98 6.55 -0.86
N ARG A 178 -5.71 5.88 0.04
CA ARG A 178 -5.18 5.36 1.33
C ARG A 178 -3.92 4.50 1.19
N ASN A 179 -3.79 3.76 0.09
CA ASN A 179 -2.65 2.87 -0.13
C ASN A 179 -1.51 3.56 -0.89
N CYS A 180 -1.74 4.72 -1.51
CA CYS A 180 -0.73 5.45 -2.26
C CYS A 180 0.38 5.93 -1.30
N GLY A 181 1.62 5.50 -1.56
CA GLY A 181 2.78 5.71 -0.70
C GLY A 181 2.90 4.75 0.49
N VAL A 182 2.05 3.72 0.54
CA VAL A 182 2.05 2.73 1.63
C VAL A 182 2.53 1.38 1.14
N VAL A 183 1.94 0.90 0.04
CA VAL A 183 2.22 -0.42 -0.55
C VAL A 183 3.21 -0.31 -1.69
N ASN A 184 3.96 -1.39 -1.93
CA ASN A 184 4.60 -1.67 -3.21
C ASN A 184 3.49 -1.92 -4.27
N PRO A 185 3.40 -1.09 -5.33
CA PRO A 185 2.36 -1.23 -6.36
C PRO A 185 2.43 -2.56 -7.13
N GLU A 186 3.59 -3.24 -7.11
CA GLU A 186 3.80 -4.52 -7.80
C GLU A 186 3.52 -5.74 -6.88
N SER A 187 3.24 -5.51 -5.59
CA SER A 187 3.06 -6.58 -4.62
C SER A 187 1.60 -6.84 -4.28
N LEU A 188 1.10 -7.97 -4.77
CA LEU A 188 -0.22 -8.47 -4.41
C LEU A 188 -0.34 -8.76 -2.91
N GLU A 189 0.73 -9.25 -2.29
CA GLU A 189 0.76 -9.53 -0.85
C GLU A 189 0.60 -8.26 -0.03
N GLU A 190 1.32 -7.18 -0.37
CA GLU A 190 1.20 -5.91 0.35
C GLU A 190 -0.20 -5.29 0.16
N TYR A 191 -0.77 -5.39 -1.04
CA TYR A 191 -2.15 -4.93 -1.28
C TYR A 191 -3.17 -5.70 -0.44
N ILE A 192 -3.08 -7.04 -0.37
CA ILE A 192 -3.96 -7.85 0.48
C ILE A 192 -3.75 -7.53 1.97
N ALA A 193 -2.49 -7.40 2.42
CA ALA A 193 -2.16 -7.05 3.80
C ALA A 193 -2.74 -5.68 4.19
N ALA A 194 -2.80 -4.72 3.25
CA ALA A 194 -3.47 -3.44 3.41
C ALA A 194 -5.02 -3.49 3.31
N GLY A 195 -5.61 -4.68 3.23
CA GLY A 195 -7.07 -4.88 3.15
C GLY A 195 -7.64 -4.79 1.72
N GLY A 196 -6.77 -4.90 0.70
CA GLY A 196 -7.16 -5.03 -0.70
C GLY A 196 -8.09 -6.22 -0.95
N TYR A 197 -8.91 -6.14 -2.01
CA TYR A 197 -9.92 -7.14 -2.39
C TYR A 197 -11.02 -7.50 -1.37
N ARG A 198 -11.06 -6.90 -0.18
CA ARG A 198 -12.20 -7.09 0.75
C ARG A 198 -13.55 -6.74 0.10
N GLY A 199 -13.58 -5.66 -0.69
CA GLY A 199 -14.76 -5.25 -1.46
C GLY A 199 -15.16 -6.29 -2.51
N LEU A 200 -14.19 -6.82 -3.25
CA LEU A 200 -14.41 -7.88 -4.25
C LEU A 200 -14.91 -9.17 -3.59
N SER A 201 -14.29 -9.60 -2.49
CA SER A 201 -14.70 -10.78 -1.72
C SER A 201 -16.14 -10.65 -1.21
N ARG A 202 -16.56 -9.46 -0.76
CA ARG A 202 -17.96 -9.19 -0.41
C ARG A 202 -18.87 -9.23 -1.64
N SER A 203 -18.49 -8.60 -2.76
CA SER A 203 -19.35 -8.53 -3.94
C SER A 203 -19.58 -9.89 -4.60
N LEU A 204 -18.62 -10.81 -4.53
CA LEU A 204 -18.77 -12.18 -5.05
C LEU A 204 -19.81 -13.01 -4.27
N LYS A 205 -20.16 -12.58 -3.06
CA LYS A 205 -21.21 -13.19 -2.22
C LYS A 205 -22.59 -12.55 -2.46
N MET A 206 -22.69 -11.61 -3.40
CA MET A 206 -23.89 -10.84 -3.69
C MET A 206 -24.35 -11.10 -5.13
N SER A 207 -25.65 -10.93 -5.38
CA SER A 207 -26.15 -10.86 -6.76
C SER A 207 -25.69 -9.55 -7.42
N PRO A 208 -25.60 -9.51 -8.77
CA PRO A 208 -25.30 -8.26 -9.48
C PRO A 208 -26.24 -7.10 -9.12
N GLU A 209 -27.52 -7.39 -8.91
CA GLU A 209 -28.54 -6.41 -8.52
C GLU A 209 -28.25 -5.84 -7.12
N GLN A 210 -27.89 -6.70 -6.16
CA GLN A 210 -27.49 -6.27 -4.83
C GLN A 210 -26.24 -5.38 -4.88
N VAL A 211 -25.26 -5.69 -5.74
CA VAL A 211 -24.07 -4.85 -5.92
C VAL A 211 -24.45 -3.47 -6.48
N ILE A 212 -25.33 -3.42 -7.49
CA ILE A 212 -25.83 -2.17 -8.07
C ILE A 212 -26.56 -1.34 -6.99
N ASP A 213 -27.39 -1.97 -6.17
CA ASP A 213 -28.11 -1.29 -5.09
C ASP A 213 -27.18 -0.68 -4.05
N GLU A 214 -26.08 -1.37 -3.68
CA GLU A 214 -25.08 -0.80 -2.77
C GLU A 214 -24.38 0.43 -3.38
N ILE A 215 -24.07 0.41 -4.67
CA ILE A 215 -23.50 1.58 -5.37
C ILE A 215 -24.52 2.73 -5.45
N LEU A 216 -25.80 2.44 -5.71
CA LEU A 216 -26.87 3.44 -5.68
C LEU A 216 -26.99 4.08 -4.30
N LYS A 217 -27.03 3.28 -3.23
CA LYS A 217 -27.10 3.76 -1.83
C LYS A 217 -25.89 4.62 -1.45
N SER A 218 -24.71 4.33 -2.00
CA SER A 218 -23.49 5.11 -1.73
C SER A 218 -23.54 6.54 -2.28
N GLY A 219 -24.44 6.82 -3.23
CA GLY A 219 -24.50 8.12 -3.92
C GLY A 219 -23.28 8.41 -4.80
N LEU A 220 -22.52 7.38 -5.20
CA LEU A 220 -21.34 7.57 -6.04
C LEU A 220 -21.71 8.20 -7.40
N ARG A 221 -20.96 9.24 -7.77
CA ARG A 221 -21.09 9.95 -9.05
C ARG A 221 -19.82 9.79 -9.87
N GLY A 222 -19.95 9.89 -11.19
CA GLY A 222 -18.82 9.87 -12.12
C GLY A 222 -17.79 10.95 -11.78
N ARG A 223 -16.52 10.55 -11.67
CA ARG A 223 -15.41 11.43 -11.25
C ARG A 223 -14.62 12.06 -12.40
N GLY A 224 -14.96 11.75 -13.65
CA GLY A 224 -14.39 12.40 -14.84
C GLY A 224 -15.14 13.67 -15.27
N GLY A 225 -15.64 14.47 -14.32
CA GLY A 225 -16.33 15.75 -14.61
C GLY A 225 -17.86 15.68 -14.66
N ALA A 226 -18.45 14.87 -15.54
CA ALA A 226 -19.91 14.91 -15.80
C ALA A 226 -20.81 14.59 -14.59
N GLY A 227 -20.29 13.90 -13.57
CA GLY A 227 -21.02 13.69 -12.31
C GLY A 227 -22.31 12.86 -12.44
N PHE A 228 -22.47 12.05 -13.49
CA PHE A 228 -23.64 11.17 -13.63
C PHE A 228 -23.64 10.09 -12.53
N PRO A 229 -24.79 9.75 -11.90
CA PRO A 229 -24.85 8.73 -10.85
C PRO A 229 -24.38 7.35 -11.36
N THR A 230 -23.33 6.81 -10.73
CA THR A 230 -22.66 5.57 -11.20
C THR A 230 -23.60 4.37 -11.12
N GLY A 231 -24.36 4.23 -10.04
CA GLY A 231 -25.31 3.12 -9.87
C GLY A 231 -26.43 3.12 -10.91
N ILE A 232 -26.90 4.30 -11.33
CA ILE A 232 -27.91 4.41 -12.41
C ILE A 232 -27.31 3.95 -13.73
N LYS A 233 -26.08 4.37 -14.05
CA LYS A 233 -25.37 3.93 -15.26
C LYS A 233 -25.25 2.41 -15.29
N TRP A 234 -24.86 1.79 -14.18
CA TRP A 234 -24.72 0.33 -14.08
C TRP A 234 -26.06 -0.39 -14.24
N ARG A 235 -27.13 0.11 -13.63
CA ARG A 235 -28.49 -0.44 -13.78
C ARG A 235 -28.94 -0.44 -15.24
N ILE A 236 -28.82 0.70 -15.93
CA ILE A 236 -29.20 0.83 -17.35
C ILE A 236 -28.43 -0.18 -18.21
N THR A 237 -27.12 -0.32 -17.98
CA THR A 237 -26.29 -1.32 -18.70
C THR A 237 -26.70 -2.75 -18.37
N ARG A 238 -27.03 -3.05 -17.11
CA ARG A 238 -27.50 -4.38 -16.69
C ARG A 238 -28.83 -4.77 -17.34
N GLU A 239 -29.76 -3.82 -17.48
CA GLU A 239 -31.09 -4.02 -18.09
C GLU A 239 -31.04 -4.28 -19.60
N GLN A 240 -29.97 -3.92 -20.31
CA GLN A 240 -29.81 -4.26 -21.72
C GLN A 240 -29.72 -5.78 -21.94
N LYS A 241 -30.40 -6.29 -22.97
CA LYS A 241 -30.45 -7.73 -23.28
C LYS A 241 -29.24 -8.23 -24.06
N ASP A 242 -28.61 -7.34 -24.84
CA ASP A 242 -27.53 -7.72 -25.75
C ASP A 242 -26.25 -8.11 -25.00
N THR A 243 -25.53 -9.05 -25.61
CA THR A 243 -24.23 -9.54 -25.16
C THR A 243 -23.25 -9.59 -26.33
N PRO A 244 -21.93 -9.45 -26.09
CA PRO A 244 -21.25 -9.27 -24.80
C PRO A 244 -21.40 -7.86 -24.20
N LYS A 245 -21.17 -7.74 -22.89
CA LYS A 245 -21.09 -6.46 -22.17
C LYS A 245 -19.65 -6.14 -21.80
N TYR A 246 -19.31 -4.86 -21.77
CA TYR A 246 -17.94 -4.40 -21.53
C TYR A 246 -17.85 -3.44 -20.35
N VAL A 247 -16.73 -3.49 -19.64
CA VAL A 247 -16.32 -2.48 -18.65
C VAL A 247 -15.10 -1.77 -19.23
N VAL A 248 -15.20 -0.45 -19.38
CA VAL A 248 -14.12 0.39 -19.89
C VAL A 248 -13.71 1.37 -18.80
N ALA A 249 -12.48 1.25 -18.34
CA ALA A 249 -11.85 2.23 -17.46
C ALA A 249 -11.22 3.33 -18.33
N ASN A 250 -11.80 4.53 -18.32
CA ASN A 250 -11.19 5.67 -18.98
C ASN A 250 -10.05 6.23 -18.11
N ALA A 251 -8.82 6.02 -18.54
CA ALA A 251 -7.61 6.54 -17.91
C ALA A 251 -7.00 7.74 -18.67
N ASP A 252 -7.70 8.27 -19.68
CA ASP A 252 -7.30 9.48 -20.41
C ASP A 252 -7.45 10.70 -19.49
N GLU A 253 -6.35 11.08 -18.84
CA GLU A 253 -6.22 12.19 -17.90
C GLU A 253 -5.61 13.41 -18.60
N GLY A 254 -6.30 13.92 -19.62
CA GLY A 254 -5.78 14.98 -20.48
C GLY A 254 -5.85 16.41 -19.90
N ASP A 255 -6.55 16.61 -18.78
CA ASP A 255 -6.74 17.94 -18.19
C ASP A 255 -5.44 18.44 -17.52
N PRO A 256 -4.95 19.67 -17.83
CA PRO A 256 -3.77 20.23 -17.18
C PRO A 256 -3.90 20.28 -15.66
N GLY A 257 -2.89 19.74 -14.96
CA GLY A 257 -2.85 19.67 -13.50
C GLY A 257 -3.61 18.47 -12.90
N ALA A 258 -4.28 17.65 -13.71
CA ALA A 258 -4.81 16.36 -13.26
C ALA A 258 -3.69 15.30 -13.24
N PHE A 259 -3.59 14.57 -12.13
CA PHE A 259 -2.65 13.46 -11.97
C PHE A 259 -3.21 12.37 -11.05
N MET A 260 -4.50 12.42 -10.73
CA MET A 260 -5.12 11.53 -9.76
C MET A 260 -5.29 10.11 -10.31
N ASN A 261 -5.52 9.95 -11.61
CA ASN A 261 -5.54 8.65 -12.29
C ASN A 261 -4.12 8.10 -12.37
N ARG A 262 -3.14 8.90 -12.82
CA ARG A 262 -1.72 8.53 -12.84
C ARG A 262 -1.24 8.05 -11.47
N LEU A 263 -1.47 8.85 -10.42
CA LEU A 263 -1.11 8.51 -9.04
C LEU A 263 -1.66 7.14 -8.64
N ARG A 264 -2.93 6.86 -8.93
CA ARG A 264 -3.56 5.58 -8.57
C ARG A 264 -3.03 4.42 -9.38
N ALA A 265 -2.87 4.59 -10.69
CA ALA A 265 -2.37 3.54 -11.58
C ALA A 265 -0.93 3.15 -11.23
N GLU A 266 -0.09 4.13 -10.87
CA GLU A 266 1.30 3.89 -10.50
C GLU A 266 1.47 3.43 -9.05
N SER A 267 0.59 3.84 -8.13
CA SER A 267 0.79 3.62 -6.68
C SER A 267 -0.12 2.57 -6.04
N ASP A 268 -1.25 2.23 -6.64
CA ASP A 268 -2.23 1.25 -6.12
C ASP A 268 -3.01 0.58 -7.27
N PRO A 269 -2.33 -0.03 -8.26
CA PRO A 269 -2.96 -0.55 -9.49
C PRO A 269 -4.02 -1.62 -9.22
N PHE A 270 -3.80 -2.49 -8.23
CA PHE A 270 -4.74 -3.54 -7.83
C PHE A 270 -6.07 -3.02 -7.28
N ARG A 271 -6.19 -1.71 -7.03
CA ARG A 271 -7.47 -1.07 -6.69
C ARG A 271 -8.33 -0.78 -7.92
N ILE A 272 -7.69 -0.60 -9.07
CA ILE A 272 -8.37 -0.39 -10.35
C ILE A 272 -8.84 -1.74 -10.91
N ILE A 273 -8.06 -2.79 -10.69
CA ILE A 273 -8.32 -4.19 -11.07
C ILE A 273 -9.30 -4.84 -10.10
#